data_AF-A0A4P8KS55-F1
#
_entry.id   AF-A0A4P8KS55-F1
#
_cell.length_a   1.000
_cell.length_b   1.000
_cell.length_c   1.000
_cell.angle_alpha   90.00
_cell.angle_beta   90.00
_cell.angle_gamma   90.00
#
_symmetry.space_group_name_H-M   'P 1'
#
loop_
_entity.id
_entity.type
_entity.pdbx_description
1 polymer ?
#
loop_
_entity_poly.entity_id
_entity_poly.type
_entity_poly.pdbx_seq_one_letter_code
_entity_poly.pdbx_strand_id
1 'polypeptide(L)'
;MTDTLDDVVFSFDAARRDVLAAVELIETVIRDATGLARATAWASPAMRAFQLAHDAWTTALADERRRLLALDDVIAEIRSQALVTGGGNLFGWWSS
;
A
#
# COMPACT_ATOMS: atom_id res chain seq x y z
N MET A 1 12.20 3.34 29.72
CA MET A 1 11.10 4.07 29.03
C MET A 1 11.49 4.49 27.63
N THR A 2 12.78 4.71 27.34
CA THR A 2 13.35 4.86 25.99
C THR A 2 13.22 3.59 25.12
N ASP A 3 13.47 2.41 25.68
CA ASP A 3 13.33 1.11 24.95
C ASP A 3 11.97 0.95 24.24
N THR A 4 10.89 1.40 24.89
CA THR A 4 9.53 1.19 24.39
C THR A 4 9.16 2.11 23.23
N LEU A 5 9.79 3.29 23.15
CA LEU A 5 9.59 4.23 22.03
C LEU A 5 10.40 3.79 20.82
N ASP A 6 11.63 3.33 21.03
CA ASP A 6 12.50 2.83 19.97
C ASP A 6 11.91 1.57 19.32
N ASP A 7 11.35 0.65 20.11
CA ASP A 7 10.63 -0.53 19.60
C ASP A 7 9.42 -0.16 18.72
N VAL A 8 8.64 0.86 19.14
CA VAL A 8 7.47 1.33 18.39
C VAL A 8 7.89 1.96 17.07
N VAL A 9 8.89 2.85 17.09
CA VAL A 9 9.43 3.47 15.86
C VAL A 9 9.99 2.42 14.91
N PHE A 10 10.72 1.42 15.43
CA PHE A 10 11.24 0.31 14.63
C PHE A 10 10.12 -0.52 13.97
N SER A 11 9.03 -0.78 14.70
CA SER A 11 7.87 -1.51 14.17
C SER A 11 7.16 -0.75 13.05
N PHE A 12 7.05 0.58 13.15
CA PHE A 12 6.48 1.42 12.10
C PHE A 12 7.39 1.52 10.87
N ASP A 13 8.72 1.54 11.05
CA ASP A 13 9.67 1.48 9.94
C ASP A 13 9.64 0.12 9.22
N ALA A 14 9.37 -0.98 9.94
CA ALA A 14 9.12 -2.28 9.33
C ALA A 14 7.81 -2.28 8.53
N ALA A 15 6.71 -1.84 9.13
CA ALA A 15 5.41 -1.74 8.45
C ALA A 15 5.47 -0.86 7.19
N ARG A 16 6.19 0.26 7.25
CA ARG A 16 6.45 1.13 6.09
C ARG A 16 7.18 0.41 4.96
N ARG A 17 8.23 -0.36 5.27
CA ARG A 17 8.96 -1.14 4.26
C ARG A 17 8.06 -2.18 3.60
N ASP A 18 7.22 -2.85 4.37
CA ASP A 18 6.28 -3.85 3.85
C ASP A 18 5.23 -3.21 2.93
N VAL A 19 4.70 -2.04 3.31
CA VAL A 19 3.77 -1.26 2.48
C VAL A 19 4.40 -0.85 1.15
N LEU A 20 5.63 -0.31 1.18
CA LEU A 20 6.33 0.11 -0.03
C LEU A 20 6.66 -1.07 -0.95
N ALA A 21 7.06 -2.22 -0.37
CA ALA A 21 7.29 -3.45 -1.14
C ALA A 21 6.00 -3.97 -1.80
N ALA A 22 4.87 -3.89 -1.10
CA ALA A 22 3.57 -4.26 -1.67
C ALA A 22 3.15 -3.32 -2.81
N VAL A 23 3.38 -2.01 -2.67
CA VAL A 23 3.13 -1.04 -3.75
C VAL A 23 3.98 -1.35 -4.98
N GLU A 24 5.28 -1.60 -4.81
CA GLU A 24 6.20 -1.93 -5.91
C GLU A 24 5.78 -3.23 -6.63
N LEU A 25 5.34 -4.24 -5.88
CA LEU A 25 4.80 -5.47 -6.43
C LEU A 25 3.54 -5.19 -7.27
N ILE A 26 2.60 -4.41 -6.76
CA ILE A 26 1.37 -4.04 -7.48
C ILE A 26 1.70 -3.29 -8.77
N GLU A 27 2.63 -2.33 -8.73
CA GLU A 27 3.04 -1.57 -9.91
C GLU A 27 3.68 -2.46 -10.98
N THR A 28 4.48 -3.45 -10.57
CA THR A 28 5.07 -4.45 -11.46
C THR A 28 3.97 -5.32 -12.10
N VAL A 29 3.03 -5.80 -11.30
CA VAL A 29 1.91 -6.62 -11.78
C VAL A 29 1.05 -5.86 -12.79
N ILE A 30 0.70 -4.59 -12.52
CA ILE A 30 -0.07 -3.76 -13.45
C ILE A 30 0.66 -3.57 -14.79
N ARG A 31 1.99 -3.35 -14.73
CA ARG A 31 2.82 -3.17 -15.92
C ARG A 31 2.83 -4.44 -16.78
N ASP A 32 3.08 -5.59 -16.17
CA ASP A 32 3.15 -6.88 -16.86
C ASP A 32 1.80 -7.29 -17.44
N ALA A 33 0.72 -7.07 -16.66
CA ALA A 33 -0.65 -7.28 -17.08
C ALA A 33 -1.00 -6.42 -18.32
N THR A 34 -0.64 -5.14 -18.31
CA THR A 34 -0.84 -4.25 -19.46
C THR A 34 -0.07 -4.72 -20.69
N GLY A 35 1.15 -5.23 -20.51
CA GLY A 35 1.95 -5.85 -21.56
C GLY A 35 1.26 -7.08 -22.17
N LEU A 36 0.73 -7.95 -21.31
CA LEU A 36 -0.01 -9.14 -21.70
C LEU A 36 -1.28 -8.78 -22.49
N ALA A 37 -2.09 -7.85 -21.99
CA ALA A 37 -3.32 -7.40 -22.65
C ALA A 37 -3.05 -6.81 -24.04
N ARG A 38 -1.94 -6.07 -24.22
CA ARG A 38 -1.52 -5.58 -25.54
C ARG A 38 -1.10 -6.72 -26.47
N ALA A 39 -0.35 -7.70 -25.97
CA ALA A 39 0.10 -8.84 -26.75
C ALA A 39 -1.06 -9.74 -27.20
N THR A 40 -2.12 -9.82 -26.39
CA THR A 40 -3.29 -10.66 -26.66
C THR A 40 -4.47 -9.90 -27.27
N ALA A 41 -4.30 -8.64 -27.70
CA ALA A 41 -5.37 -7.77 -28.21
C ALA A 41 -6.07 -8.24 -29.50
N TRP A 42 -5.77 -9.45 -30.00
CA TRP A 42 -6.31 -9.98 -31.24
C TRP A 42 -7.79 -10.32 -31.03
N ALA A 43 -8.65 -9.69 -31.84
CA ALA A 43 -10.09 -9.64 -31.66
C ALA A 43 -10.76 -11.02 -31.84
N SER A 44 -10.88 -11.77 -30.75
CA SER A 44 -11.82 -12.88 -30.64
C SER A 44 -12.85 -12.60 -29.54
N PRO A 45 -14.09 -13.09 -29.64
CA PRO A 45 -15.08 -12.97 -28.58
C PRO A 45 -14.61 -13.55 -27.23
N ALA A 46 -13.79 -14.61 -27.25
CA ALA A 46 -13.17 -15.18 -26.05
C ALA A 46 -12.19 -14.20 -25.39
N MET A 47 -11.49 -13.38 -26.19
CA MET A 47 -10.56 -12.38 -25.68
C MET A 47 -11.26 -11.18 -25.04
N ARG A 48 -12.49 -10.85 -25.46
CA ARG A 48 -13.27 -9.75 -24.85
C ARG A 48 -13.62 -10.04 -23.39
N ALA A 49 -13.99 -11.28 -23.06
CA ALA A 49 -14.28 -11.66 -21.67
C ALA A 49 -13.02 -11.57 -20.79
N PHE A 50 -11.87 -11.99 -21.33
CA PHE A 50 -10.57 -11.84 -20.67
C PHE A 50 -10.21 -10.37 -20.46
N GLN A 51 -10.36 -9.50 -21.47
CA GLN A 51 -10.08 -8.06 -21.37
C GLN A 51 -10.93 -7.38 -20.29
N LEU A 52 -12.23 -7.69 -20.21
CA LEU A 52 -13.10 -7.12 -19.17
C LEU A 52 -12.67 -7.54 -17.76
N ALA A 53 -12.34 -8.83 -17.58
CA ALA A 53 -11.86 -9.34 -16.30
C ALA A 53 -10.50 -8.72 -15.91
N HIS A 54 -9.61 -8.58 -16.89
CA HIS A 54 -8.32 -7.93 -16.76
C HIS A 54 -8.45 -6.46 -16.34
N ASP A 55 -9.33 -5.69 -16.99
CA ASP A 55 -9.53 -4.27 -16.70
C ASP A 55 -10.15 -4.05 -15.30
N ALA A 56 -11.09 -4.92 -14.90
CA ALA A 56 -11.64 -4.89 -13.55
C ALA A 56 -10.56 -5.19 -12.48
N TRP A 57 -9.71 -6.18 -12.75
CA TRP A 57 -8.64 -6.55 -11.83
C TRP A 57 -7.56 -5.47 -11.72
N THR A 58 -7.12 -4.88 -12.83
CA THR A 58 -6.14 -3.77 -12.81
C THR A 58 -6.70 -2.53 -12.10
N THR A 59 -8.00 -2.26 -12.22
CA THR A 59 -8.67 -1.20 -11.45
C THR A 59 -8.64 -1.50 -9.95
N ALA A 60 -8.97 -2.72 -9.53
CA ALA A 60 -8.90 -3.12 -8.13
C ALA A 60 -7.48 -3.02 -7.55
N LEU A 61 -6.46 -3.38 -8.33
CA LEU A 61 -5.06 -3.21 -7.95
C LEU A 61 -4.67 -1.74 -7.78
N ALA A 62 -5.14 -0.86 -8.67
CA ALA A 62 -4.91 0.58 -8.54
C ALA A 62 -5.56 1.16 -7.28
N ASP A 63 -6.74 0.67 -6.90
CA ASP A 63 -7.41 1.03 -5.64
C ASP A 63 -6.62 0.58 -4.42
N GLU A 64 -6.10 -0.64 -4.44
CA GLU A 64 -5.31 -1.18 -3.34
C GLU A 64 -3.98 -0.43 -3.18
N ARG A 65 -3.32 -0.08 -4.30
CA ARG A 65 -2.15 0.82 -4.29
C ARG A 65 -2.47 2.15 -3.61
N ARG A 66 -3.62 2.76 -3.89
CA ARG A 66 -4.03 4.03 -3.25
C ARG A 66 -4.24 3.86 -1.75
N ARG A 67 -4.82 2.75 -1.31
CA ARG A 67 -5.01 2.45 0.13
C ARG A 67 -3.68 2.26 0.84
N LEU A 68 -2.74 1.54 0.22
CA LEU A 68 -1.40 1.34 0.77
C LEU A 68 -0.63 2.65 0.90
N LEU A 69 -0.71 3.54 -0.10
CA LEU A 69 -0.10 4.87 0.00
C LEU A 69 -0.73 5.71 1.13
N ALA A 70 -2.05 5.67 1.28
CA ALA A 70 -2.72 6.34 2.40
C ALA A 70 -2.31 5.76 3.76
N LEU A 71 -2.03 4.44 3.82
CA LEU A 71 -1.49 3.81 5.02
C LEU A 71 -0.05 4.27 5.33
N ASP A 72 0.81 4.47 4.31
CA ASP A 72 2.15 5.05 4.51
C ASP A 72 2.06 6.45 5.13
N ASP A 73 1.14 7.28 4.65
CA ASP A 73 0.91 8.63 5.20
C ASP A 73 0.50 8.57 6.68
N VAL A 74 -0.40 7.66 7.05
CA VAL A 74 -0.81 7.45 8.45
C VAL A 74 0.35 6.95 9.32
N ILE A 75 1.16 6.00 8.82
CA ILE A 75 2.35 5.52 9.53
C ILE A 75 3.34 6.66 9.76
N ALA A 76 3.56 7.51 8.76
CA ALA A 76 4.43 8.67 8.86
C ALA A 76 3.92 9.69 9.89
N GLU A 77 2.61 9.92 9.93
CA GLU A 77 1.97 10.81 10.92
C GLU A 77 2.15 10.28 12.35
N ILE A 78 1.82 9.00 12.60
CA ILE A 78 1.95 8.40 13.93
C ILE A 78 3.40 8.45 14.41
N ARG A 79 4.36 8.15 13.53
CA ARG A 79 5.79 8.25 13.85
C ARG A 79 6.19 9.68 14.21
N SER A 80 5.73 10.67 13.47
CA SER A 80 6.00 12.09 13.77
C SER A 80 5.48 12.47 15.16
N GLN A 81 4.24 12.09 15.48
CA GLN A 81 3.63 12.34 16.79
C GLN A 81 4.39 11.62 17.92
N ALA A 82 4.87 10.40 17.68
CA ALA A 82 5.64 9.62 18.65
C ALA A 82 6.94 10.31 19.05
N LEU A 83 7.64 10.86 18.04
CA LEU A 83 8.91 11.57 18.22
C LEU A 83 8.72 12.92 18.92
N VAL A 84 7.62 13.63 18.66
CA VAL A 84 7.32 14.93 19.28
C VAL A 84 6.89 14.79 20.74
N THR A 85 6.11 13.76 21.09
CA THR A 85 5.51 13.60 22.43
C THR A 85 6.34 12.76 23.40
N GLY A 86 7.49 12.23 22.99
CA GLY A 86 8.34 11.39 23.84
C GLY A 86 7.69 10.06 24.25
N GLY A 87 6.80 9.51 23.41
CA GLY A 87 6.15 8.20 23.60
C GLY A 87 5.04 8.12 24.65
N GLY A 88 5.01 9.01 25.64
CA GLY A 88 4.08 8.92 26.78
C GLY A 88 2.61 9.26 26.48
N ASN A 89 2.30 9.89 25.33
CA ASN A 89 0.97 10.45 25.07
C ASN A 89 0.29 9.97 23.78
N LEU A 90 0.87 9.02 23.05
CA LEU A 90 0.35 8.53 21.77
C LEU A 90 -1.05 7.89 21.86
N PHE A 91 -1.37 7.26 23.00
CA PHE A 91 -2.63 6.56 23.20
C PHE A 91 -3.69 7.37 23.95
N GLY A 92 -3.34 8.54 24.50
CA GLY A 92 -4.25 9.38 25.29
C GLY A 92 -5.22 10.23 24.45
N TRP A 93 -4.91 10.45 23.17
CA TRP A 93 -5.69 11.32 22.28
C TRP A 93 -6.73 10.61 21.42
N TRP A 94 -6.61 9.29 21.24
CA TRP A 94 -7.59 8.49 20.46
C TRP A 94 -8.84 8.10 21.27
N SER A 95 -8.89 8.42 22.57
CA SER A 95 -9.97 8.08 23.49
C SER A 95 -10.82 9.27 23.96
N SER A 96 -10.86 10.39 23.20
CA SER A 96 -11.72 11.56 23.50
C SER A 96 -12.53 11.99 22.28
#